data_AF-A0A4Q6DZI5-F1
#
_entry.id   AF-A0A4Q6DZI5-F1
#
_cell.length_a   1.000
_cell.length_b   1.000
_cell.length_c   1.000
_cell.angle_alpha   90.00
_cell.angle_beta   90.00
_cell.angle_gamma   90.00
#
_symmetry.space_group_name_H-M   'P 1'
#
loop_
_entity.id
_entity.type
_entity.pdbx_description
1 polymer ?
#
loop_
_entity_poly.entity_id
_entity_poly.type
_entity_poly.pdbx_seq_one_letter_code
_entity_poly.pdbx_strand_id
1 'polypeptide(L)'
;MKHQRRARFHAATAFLNSLLLEWPRAERMPAPGEIEHAGEALVITLMEGRRLWLPLTKFSLVGRHRYAGKFYAESSGDFHAINFSDLRTMIAPSLASHFGAKPAEDFEARVRESTAIMARTLEIREESIRALYEESAGFLSAEQGLSLGHSFHPTPKSREGFSDADLSKYSPEFGGAFLLAWYLVKPAALAEETSPKASHWLQDLFAAEVGAEEAARVAQAGWIPLPAHPWQKEKVSGLGAIAGLRARGLLKDHPGGDKPWYPTSSLRTIYREGAPYMLKFSMSVRLTNSVRHITPAELRRGLQVHEVLGSAPAQSLKEEFPDFAILSEPAFAALSQDGKAPIIESIVVARENPFAAKDPAIVVATLAQEAPLGGESLLSARAREVGSASRWLSEFLRIAIEPFL
;
A
#
# COMPACT_ATOMS: atom_id res chain seq x y z
N MET A 1 11.29 5.86 23.08
CA MET A 1 10.80 4.58 23.67
C MET A 1 9.31 4.29 23.43
N LYS A 2 8.39 5.26 23.59
CA LYS A 2 6.93 5.08 23.41
C LYS A 2 6.53 4.52 22.03
N HIS A 3 7.02 5.12 20.94
CA HIS A 3 6.69 4.69 19.57
C HIS A 3 7.19 3.28 19.23
N GLN A 4 8.39 2.93 19.69
CA GLN A 4 8.93 1.58 19.53
C GLN A 4 8.06 0.53 20.21
N ARG A 5 7.56 0.81 21.43
CA ARG A 5 6.64 -0.11 22.13
C ARG A 5 5.33 -0.28 21.36
N ARG A 6 4.75 0.81 20.86
CA ARG A 6 3.52 0.77 20.03
C ARG A 6 3.72 0.00 18.74
N ALA A 7 4.82 0.27 18.02
CA ALA A 7 5.14 -0.42 16.79
C ALA A 7 5.32 -1.93 16.99
N ARG A 8 6.02 -2.34 18.05
CA ARG A 8 6.16 -3.78 18.41
C ARG A 8 4.81 -4.43 18.70
N PHE A 9 3.92 -3.73 19.41
CA PHE A 9 2.58 -4.24 19.72
C PHE A 9 1.71 -4.39 18.46
N HIS A 10 1.70 -3.38 17.57
CA HIS A 10 0.96 -3.43 16.32
C HIS A 10 1.53 -4.49 15.35
N ALA A 11 2.85 -4.61 15.26
CA ALA A 11 3.50 -5.66 14.49
C ALA A 11 3.17 -7.06 15.02
N ALA A 12 3.18 -7.25 16.35
CA ALA A 12 2.76 -8.50 16.97
C ALA A 12 1.29 -8.82 16.70
N THR A 13 0.41 -7.82 16.78
CA THR A 13 -1.01 -7.99 16.48
C THR A 13 -1.25 -8.41 15.03
N ALA A 14 -0.59 -7.76 14.07
CA ALA A 14 -0.71 -8.11 12.66
C ALA A 14 -0.16 -9.51 12.35
N PHE A 15 0.98 -9.85 12.98
CA PHE A 15 1.56 -11.20 12.90
C PHE A 15 0.62 -12.26 13.46
N LEU A 16 0.10 -12.08 14.68
CA LEU A 16 -0.76 -13.05 15.35
C LEU A 16 -2.11 -13.22 14.65
N ASN A 17 -2.72 -12.13 14.19
CA ASN A 17 -3.97 -12.20 13.44
C ASN A 17 -3.79 -12.93 12.10
N SER A 18 -2.67 -12.70 11.38
CA SER A 18 -2.32 -13.46 10.17
C SER A 18 -2.10 -14.94 10.50
N LEU A 19 -1.30 -15.21 11.53
CA LEU A 19 -0.94 -16.56 11.95
C LEU A 19 -2.18 -17.37 12.31
N LEU A 20 -3.09 -16.83 13.12
CA LEU A 20 -4.24 -17.56 13.62
C LEU A 20 -5.34 -17.77 12.57
N LEU A 21 -5.36 -16.96 11.51
CA LEU A 21 -6.21 -17.23 10.34
C LEU A 21 -5.67 -18.41 9.51
N GLU A 22 -4.35 -18.46 9.31
CA GLU A 22 -3.71 -19.49 8.45
C GLU A 22 -3.38 -20.77 9.22
N TRP A 23 -3.26 -20.68 10.54
CA TRP A 23 -2.94 -21.76 11.46
C TRP A 23 -3.83 -21.67 12.71
N PRO A 24 -5.12 -22.06 12.61
CA PRO A 24 -6.13 -21.89 13.65
C PRO A 24 -5.98 -22.93 14.77
N ARG A 25 -4.80 -22.97 15.42
CA ARG A 25 -4.45 -23.88 16.52
C ARG A 25 -4.45 -23.19 17.88
N ALA A 26 -5.26 -22.14 18.04
CA ALA A 26 -5.46 -21.48 19.31
C ALA A 26 -6.80 -21.86 19.92
N GLU A 27 -6.80 -22.17 21.20
CA GLU A 27 -8.00 -22.40 22.00
C GLU A 27 -8.38 -21.10 22.72
N ARG A 28 -9.68 -20.79 22.78
CA ARG A 28 -10.19 -19.67 23.58
C ARG A 28 -10.42 -20.17 25.01
N MET A 29 -9.72 -19.57 25.97
CA MET A 29 -9.77 -19.98 27.38
C MET A 29 -9.95 -18.75 28.29
N PRO A 30 -10.55 -18.90 29.49
CA PRO A 30 -10.48 -17.88 30.52
C PRO A 30 -9.03 -17.57 30.86
N ALA A 31 -8.68 -16.28 31.03
CA ALA A 31 -7.32 -15.93 31.44
C ALA A 31 -7.15 -16.21 32.96
N PRO A 32 -6.06 -16.87 33.40
CA PRO A 32 -5.71 -17.04 34.80
C PRO A 32 -5.58 -15.69 35.52
N GLY A 33 -5.81 -15.67 36.83
CA GLY A 33 -5.78 -14.43 37.63
C GLY A 33 -4.41 -13.73 37.62
N GLU A 34 -3.35 -14.48 37.35
CA GLU A 34 -1.96 -14.04 37.20
C GLU A 34 -1.73 -13.24 35.90
N ILE A 35 -2.61 -13.40 34.90
CA ILE A 35 -2.58 -12.65 33.64
C ILE A 35 -3.43 -11.39 33.81
N GLU A 36 -2.77 -10.31 34.25
CA GLU A 36 -3.40 -9.02 34.47
C GLU A 36 -4.21 -8.53 33.25
N HIS A 37 -5.39 -7.95 33.52
CA HIS A 37 -6.21 -7.18 32.58
C HIS A 37 -6.89 -7.96 31.44
N ALA A 38 -7.06 -9.28 31.58
CA ALA A 38 -7.83 -10.06 30.61
C ALA A 38 -8.85 -10.98 31.30
N GLY A 39 -10.07 -11.04 30.77
CA GLY A 39 -11.04 -12.09 31.14
C GLY A 39 -10.85 -13.38 30.32
N GLU A 40 -10.22 -13.27 29.14
CA GLU A 40 -10.05 -14.36 28.19
C GLU A 40 -8.71 -14.24 27.45
N ALA A 41 -8.21 -15.36 26.95
CA ALA A 41 -7.01 -15.46 26.15
C ALA A 41 -7.19 -16.45 24.98
N LEU A 42 -6.37 -16.28 23.94
CA LEU A 42 -6.10 -17.32 22.96
C LEU A 42 -4.85 -18.07 23.38
N VAL A 43 -4.92 -19.39 23.43
CA VAL A 43 -3.85 -20.26 23.90
C VAL A 43 -3.35 -21.12 22.75
N ILE A 44 -2.10 -20.89 22.35
CA ILE A 44 -1.43 -21.71 21.33
C ILE A 44 -0.63 -22.79 22.05
N THR A 45 -0.98 -24.06 21.81
CA THR A 45 -0.19 -25.20 22.27
C THR A 45 0.88 -25.53 21.24
N LEU A 46 2.13 -25.37 21.64
CA LEU A 46 3.34 -25.66 20.86
C LEU A 46 3.75 -27.13 21.01
N MET A 47 4.81 -27.51 20.28
CA MET A 47 5.50 -28.78 20.50
C MET A 47 5.92 -28.95 21.97
N GLU A 48 5.98 -30.20 22.43
CA GLU A 48 6.35 -30.58 23.80
C GLU A 48 5.37 -30.05 24.88
N GLY A 49 4.16 -29.61 24.49
CA GLY A 49 3.11 -29.19 25.41
C GLY A 49 3.29 -27.77 25.98
N ARG A 50 4.29 -27.01 25.50
CA ARG A 50 4.47 -25.60 25.89
C ARG A 50 3.29 -24.76 25.41
N ARG A 51 2.75 -23.89 26.26
CA ARG A 51 1.61 -23.03 25.91
C ARG A 51 1.99 -21.57 25.87
N LEU A 52 1.52 -20.87 24.83
CA LEU A 52 1.58 -19.43 24.73
C LEU A 52 0.21 -18.82 24.96
N TRP A 53 0.13 -17.89 25.89
CA TRP A 53 -1.10 -17.20 26.27
C TRP A 53 -1.10 -15.81 25.66
N LEU A 54 -2.15 -15.54 24.88
CA LEU A 54 -2.38 -14.29 24.16
C LEU A 54 -3.65 -13.62 24.72
N PRO A 55 -3.52 -12.82 25.79
CA PRO A 55 -4.67 -12.26 26.48
C PRO A 55 -5.41 -11.27 25.58
N LEU A 56 -6.73 -11.32 25.61
CA LEU A 56 -7.60 -10.57 24.73
C LEU A 56 -8.32 -9.44 25.46
N THR A 57 -8.46 -8.31 24.77
CA THR A 57 -9.47 -7.29 25.09
C THR A 57 -10.74 -7.48 24.27
N LYS A 58 -10.62 -8.10 23.09
CA LYS A 58 -11.77 -8.46 22.25
C LYS A 58 -11.46 -9.67 21.36
N PHE A 59 -12.29 -10.70 21.47
CA PHE A 59 -12.33 -11.80 20.51
C PHE A 59 -13.05 -11.39 19.21
N SER A 60 -12.66 -11.97 18.08
CA SER A 60 -13.20 -11.65 16.76
C SER A 60 -13.48 -12.93 16.00
N LEU A 61 -14.70 -13.06 15.46
CA LEU A 61 -15.10 -14.20 14.64
C LEU A 61 -14.42 -14.22 13.26
N VAL A 62 -13.91 -13.07 12.82
CA VAL A 62 -13.24 -12.90 11.51
C VAL A 62 -11.72 -12.78 11.66
N GLY A 63 -11.17 -13.30 12.77
CA GLY A 63 -9.72 -13.38 13.02
C GLY A 63 -9.03 -12.07 13.40
N ARG A 64 -9.72 -10.92 13.35
CA ARG A 64 -9.15 -9.62 13.77
C ARG A 64 -9.22 -9.43 15.29
N HIS A 65 -8.47 -10.23 16.04
CA HIS A 65 -8.45 -10.17 17.49
C HIS A 65 -7.80 -8.87 18.00
N ARG A 66 -8.19 -8.45 19.22
CA ARG A 66 -7.52 -7.36 19.96
C ARG A 66 -6.90 -7.91 21.23
N TYR A 67 -5.60 -7.69 21.38
CA TYR A 67 -4.79 -8.21 22.48
C TYR A 67 -4.61 -7.18 23.59
N ALA A 68 -4.41 -7.64 24.82
CA ALA A 68 -4.22 -6.78 26.00
C ALA A 68 -2.82 -6.14 26.12
N GLY A 69 -1.84 -6.62 25.34
CA GLY A 69 -0.54 -5.96 25.16
C GLY A 69 0.67 -6.66 25.76
N LYS A 70 0.49 -7.58 26.71
CA LYS A 70 1.53 -8.52 27.17
C LYS A 70 1.17 -9.93 26.71
N PHE A 71 2.17 -10.73 26.33
CA PHE A 71 2.02 -12.14 25.98
C PHE A 71 2.80 -12.98 26.97
N TYR A 72 2.40 -14.23 27.19
CA TYR A 72 3.00 -15.07 28.22
C TYR A 72 3.34 -16.46 27.69
N ALA A 73 4.47 -17.00 28.14
CA ALA A 73 4.80 -18.41 28.02
C ALA A 73 4.51 -19.11 29.34
N GLU A 74 3.89 -20.28 29.28
CA GLU A 74 3.64 -21.09 30.46
C GLU A 74 4.76 -22.12 30.67
N SER A 75 5.25 -22.20 31.91
CA SER A 75 6.23 -23.19 32.34
C SER A 75 5.89 -23.70 33.73
N SER A 76 5.64 -25.00 33.87
CA SER A 76 5.38 -25.65 35.17
C SER A 76 4.25 -25.01 36.00
N GLY A 77 3.25 -24.42 35.33
CA GLY A 77 2.12 -23.72 35.97
C GLY A 77 2.36 -22.22 36.22
N ASP A 78 3.59 -21.72 36.01
CA ASP A 78 3.92 -20.31 36.08
C ASP A 78 3.80 -19.62 34.71
N PHE A 79 3.49 -18.32 34.73
CA PHE A 79 3.33 -17.48 33.54
C PHE A 79 4.44 -16.44 33.45
N HIS A 80 5.27 -16.53 32.41
CA HIS A 80 6.35 -15.59 32.17
C HIS A 80 6.04 -14.68 31.01
N ALA A 81 6.08 -13.36 31.24
CA ALA A 81 5.87 -12.39 30.17
C ALA A 81 6.98 -12.51 29.11
N ILE A 82 6.59 -12.58 27.84
CA ILE A 82 7.49 -12.70 26.69
C ILE A 82 7.33 -11.51 25.74
N ASN A 83 8.42 -11.17 25.06
CA ASN A 83 8.39 -10.13 24.04
C ASN A 83 8.03 -10.71 22.65
N PHE A 84 7.81 -9.83 21.67
CA PHE A 84 7.44 -10.25 20.31
C PHE A 84 8.52 -11.07 19.58
N SER A 85 9.80 -10.86 19.91
CA SER A 85 10.88 -11.70 19.40
C SER A 85 10.81 -13.11 19.99
N ASP A 86 10.71 -13.21 21.31
CA ASP A 86 10.63 -14.49 22.01
C ASP A 86 9.44 -15.32 21.51
N LEU A 87 8.27 -14.68 21.35
CA LEU A 87 7.06 -15.30 20.81
C LEU A 87 7.31 -15.95 19.45
N ARG A 88 7.96 -15.23 18.52
CA ARG A 88 8.25 -15.77 17.18
C ARG A 88 9.26 -16.91 17.24
N THR A 89 10.31 -16.78 18.05
CA THR A 89 11.31 -17.83 18.27
C THR A 89 10.68 -19.10 18.84
N MET A 90 9.75 -18.98 19.79
CA MET A 90 9.06 -20.12 20.40
C MET A 90 8.10 -20.82 19.44
N ILE A 91 7.38 -20.06 18.60
CA ILE A 91 6.42 -20.61 17.63
C ILE A 91 7.11 -21.28 16.43
N ALA A 92 8.27 -20.77 16.00
CA ALA A 92 8.92 -21.18 14.76
C ALA A 92 9.13 -22.71 14.59
N PRO A 93 9.58 -23.48 15.60
CA PRO A 93 9.71 -24.94 15.47
C PRO A 93 8.38 -25.64 15.21
N SER A 94 7.29 -25.18 15.84
CA SER A 94 5.95 -25.74 15.66
C SER A 94 5.43 -25.50 14.25
N LEU A 95 5.68 -24.30 13.69
CA LEU A 95 5.35 -23.99 12.30
C LEU A 95 6.18 -24.79 11.32
N ALA A 96 7.49 -24.90 11.56
CA ALA A 96 8.39 -25.64 10.68
C ALA A 96 8.02 -27.13 10.63
N SER A 97 7.68 -27.71 11.78
CA SER A 97 7.16 -29.08 11.87
C SER A 97 5.81 -29.24 11.18
N HIS A 98 4.87 -28.30 11.38
CA HIS A 98 3.54 -28.38 10.81
C HIS A 98 3.52 -28.27 9.27
N PHE A 99 4.26 -27.31 8.72
CA PHE A 99 4.29 -27.04 7.29
C PHE A 99 5.40 -27.78 6.53
N GLY A 100 6.29 -28.50 7.23
CA GLY A 100 7.42 -29.21 6.62
C GLY A 100 8.43 -28.28 5.93
N ALA A 101 8.50 -27.02 6.36
CA ALA A 101 9.31 -25.98 5.74
C ALA A 101 10.15 -25.24 6.77
N LYS A 102 11.36 -24.84 6.40
CA LYS A 102 12.16 -23.92 7.23
C LYS A 102 11.64 -22.49 7.07
N PRO A 103 11.71 -21.64 8.11
CA PRO A 103 11.45 -20.22 7.95
C PRO A 103 12.34 -19.62 6.85
N ALA A 104 11.79 -18.69 6.07
CA ALA A 104 12.59 -17.96 5.09
C ALA A 104 13.75 -17.22 5.80
N GLU A 105 14.94 -17.26 5.21
CA GLU A 105 16.17 -16.72 5.82
C GLU A 105 16.06 -15.21 6.13
N ASP A 106 15.30 -14.48 5.32
CA ASP A 106 15.10 -13.03 5.43
C ASP A 106 13.92 -12.64 6.35
N PHE A 107 13.09 -13.59 6.80
CA PHE A 107 11.83 -13.29 7.49
C PHE A 107 12.04 -12.43 8.74
N GLU A 108 12.98 -12.82 9.59
CA GLU A 108 13.31 -12.10 10.81
C GLU A 108 13.85 -10.69 10.54
N ALA A 109 14.65 -10.53 9.49
CA ALA A 109 15.15 -9.23 9.07
C ALA A 109 13.99 -8.32 8.61
N ARG A 110 13.06 -8.87 7.83
CA ARG A 110 11.88 -8.14 7.33
C ARG A 110 10.90 -7.75 8.44
N VAL A 111 10.73 -8.57 9.48
CA VAL A 111 9.93 -8.20 10.66
C VAL A 111 10.58 -7.06 11.43
N ARG A 112 11.91 -7.11 11.63
CA ARG A 112 12.65 -6.01 12.27
C ARG A 112 12.55 -4.72 11.48
N GLU A 113 12.79 -4.78 10.16
CA GLU A 113 12.66 -3.64 9.24
C GLU A 113 11.26 -3.04 9.30
N SER A 114 10.22 -3.87 9.10
CA SER A 114 8.82 -3.44 9.18
C SER A 114 8.48 -2.76 10.51
N THR A 115 8.94 -3.32 11.63
CA THR A 115 8.69 -2.77 12.96
C THR A 115 9.42 -1.43 13.16
N ALA A 116 10.65 -1.31 12.65
CA ALA A 116 11.44 -0.09 12.72
C ALA A 116 10.83 1.04 11.89
N ILE A 117 10.40 0.73 10.65
CA ILE A 117 9.71 1.68 9.76
C ILE A 117 8.42 2.18 10.42
N MET A 118 7.64 1.28 11.00
CA MET A 118 6.43 1.65 11.76
C MET A 118 6.76 2.54 12.96
N ALA A 119 7.78 2.21 13.76
CA ALA A 119 8.18 3.03 14.90
C ALA A 119 8.57 4.46 14.47
N ARG A 120 9.37 4.57 13.40
CA ARG A 120 9.79 5.86 12.83
C ARG A 120 8.60 6.66 12.29
N THR A 121 7.67 5.98 11.61
CA THR A 121 6.42 6.59 11.12
C THR A 121 5.61 7.20 12.28
N LEU A 122 5.39 6.42 13.35
CA LEU A 122 4.63 6.85 14.52
C LEU A 122 5.30 8.02 15.26
N GLU A 123 6.63 8.14 15.17
CA GLU A 123 7.40 9.21 15.79
C GLU A 123 7.33 10.49 14.97
N ILE A 124 7.67 10.44 13.68
CA ILE A 124 7.77 11.65 12.84
C ILE A 124 6.40 12.20 12.41
N ARG A 125 5.35 11.36 12.42
CA ARG A 125 3.98 11.74 12.02
C ARG A 125 3.00 11.81 13.17
N GLU A 126 3.44 11.86 14.44
CA GLU A 126 2.51 11.83 15.59
C GLU A 126 1.41 12.91 15.45
N GLU A 127 1.78 14.14 15.11
CA GLU A 127 0.83 15.25 14.94
C GLU A 127 -0.10 15.04 13.73
N SER A 128 0.43 14.68 12.57
CA SER A 128 -0.39 14.42 11.38
C SER A 128 -1.34 13.24 11.56
N ILE A 129 -0.93 12.21 12.32
CA ILE A 129 -1.79 11.07 12.67
C ILE A 129 -2.92 11.54 13.61
N ARG A 130 -2.66 12.44 14.56
CA ARG A 130 -3.72 13.01 15.41
C ARG A 130 -4.71 13.82 14.59
N ALA A 131 -4.21 14.73 13.75
CA ALA A 131 -5.06 15.55 12.89
C ALA A 131 -5.98 14.69 12.00
N LEU A 132 -5.47 13.58 11.43
CA LEU A 132 -6.27 12.64 10.63
C LEU A 132 -7.47 12.04 11.40
N TYR A 133 -7.34 11.89 12.72
CA TYR A 133 -8.35 11.28 13.60
C TYR A 133 -9.28 12.32 14.25
N GLU A 134 -8.83 13.57 14.39
CA GLU A 134 -9.54 14.64 15.08
C GLU A 134 -10.25 15.61 14.11
N GLU A 135 -9.71 15.80 12.90
CA GLU A 135 -10.23 16.71 11.87
C GLU A 135 -10.90 15.94 10.72
N SER A 136 -11.43 16.64 9.70
CA SER A 136 -11.92 15.99 8.47
C SER A 136 -10.74 15.51 7.62
N ALA A 137 -10.68 14.21 7.35
CA ALA A 137 -9.61 13.59 6.57
C ALA A 137 -9.82 13.81 5.07
N GLY A 138 -8.92 14.56 4.43
CA GLY A 138 -8.87 14.71 2.97
C GLY A 138 -8.20 13.54 2.26
N PHE A 139 -8.47 13.36 0.96
CA PHE A 139 -7.95 12.29 0.11
C PHE A 139 -6.45 12.03 0.28
N LEU A 140 -5.61 13.07 0.15
CA LEU A 140 -4.17 12.91 0.25
C LEU A 140 -3.73 12.47 1.66
N SER A 141 -4.33 13.08 2.70
CA SER A 141 -4.02 12.74 4.09
C SER A 141 -4.43 11.29 4.42
N ALA A 142 -5.53 10.81 3.82
CA ALA A 142 -5.99 9.44 3.98
C ALA A 142 -5.08 8.44 3.25
N GLU A 143 -4.66 8.74 2.03
CA GLU A 143 -3.70 7.92 1.27
C GLU A 143 -2.34 7.81 1.98
N GLN A 144 -1.91 8.88 2.65
CA GLN A 144 -0.69 8.91 3.48
C GLN A 144 -0.91 8.46 4.93
N GLY A 145 -2.15 8.15 5.31
CA GLY A 145 -2.56 7.90 6.69
C GLY A 145 -2.41 6.46 7.17
N LEU A 146 -2.12 5.50 6.28
CA LEU A 146 -2.00 4.09 6.65
C LEU A 146 -0.66 3.81 7.35
N SER A 147 -0.55 4.15 8.63
CA SER A 147 0.70 4.04 9.41
C SER A 147 1.07 2.61 9.81
N LEU A 148 0.08 1.73 9.96
CA LEU A 148 0.31 0.34 10.42
C LEU A 148 0.47 -0.66 9.26
N GLY A 149 -0.08 -0.35 8.10
CA GLY A 149 -0.09 -1.23 6.93
C GLY A 149 -1.12 -2.36 7.07
N HIS A 150 -0.91 -3.46 6.36
CA HIS A 150 -1.86 -4.58 6.32
C HIS A 150 -2.03 -5.26 7.70
N SER A 151 -3.25 -5.31 8.21
CA SER A 151 -3.54 -5.83 9.57
C SER A 151 -3.42 -7.35 9.72
N PHE A 152 -3.23 -8.07 8.62
CA PHE A 152 -3.03 -9.52 8.56
C PHE A 152 -1.80 -9.85 7.72
N HIS A 153 -0.67 -9.22 8.02
CA HIS A 153 0.58 -9.54 7.36
C HIS A 153 1.70 -9.45 8.40
N PRO A 154 2.70 -10.35 8.39
CA PRO A 154 3.76 -10.34 9.40
C PRO A 154 4.75 -9.16 9.22
N THR A 155 4.87 -8.63 8.00
CA THR A 155 5.84 -7.58 7.64
C THR A 155 5.19 -6.44 6.82
N PRO A 156 4.09 -5.84 7.30
CA PRO A 156 3.24 -4.94 6.50
C PRO A 156 3.98 -3.66 6.06
N LYS A 157 5.04 -3.30 6.78
CA LYS A 157 5.87 -2.12 6.57
C LYS A 157 7.27 -2.45 6.04
N SER A 158 7.57 -3.69 5.65
CA SER A 158 8.85 -4.01 5.00
C SER A 158 8.88 -3.41 3.58
N ARG A 159 10.03 -2.84 3.17
CA ARG A 159 10.28 -2.24 1.84
C ARG A 159 11.70 -2.59 1.39
N GLU A 160 11.89 -3.85 1.02
CA GLU A 160 13.19 -4.34 0.61
C GLU A 160 13.75 -3.53 -0.58
N GLY A 161 14.97 -3.02 -0.43
CA GLY A 161 15.68 -2.23 -1.43
C GLY A 161 15.60 -0.71 -1.25
N PHE A 162 14.83 -0.20 -0.29
CA PHE A 162 14.80 1.22 0.03
C PHE A 162 15.85 1.56 1.10
N SER A 163 16.58 2.65 0.88
CA SER A 163 17.36 3.32 1.93
C SER A 163 16.46 4.16 2.85
N ASP A 164 17.00 4.66 3.96
CA ASP A 164 16.30 5.60 4.83
C ASP A 164 15.89 6.91 4.12
N ALA A 165 16.69 7.34 3.14
CA ALA A 165 16.37 8.50 2.31
C ALA A 165 15.21 8.18 1.35
N ASP A 166 15.19 6.97 0.77
CA ASP A 166 14.10 6.51 -0.10
C ASP A 166 12.79 6.38 0.67
N LEU A 167 12.83 5.84 1.89
CA LEU A 167 11.66 5.77 2.77
C LEU A 167 11.05 7.15 2.97
N SER A 168 11.88 8.14 3.32
CA SER A 168 11.43 9.51 3.61
C SER A 168 10.82 10.19 2.38
N LYS A 169 11.35 9.94 1.18
CA LYS A 169 10.90 10.59 -0.06
C LYS A 169 9.71 9.88 -0.71
N TYR A 170 9.74 8.57 -0.79
CA TYR A 170 8.84 7.78 -1.64
C TYR A 170 7.77 7.00 -0.87
N SER A 171 7.80 6.99 0.47
CA SER A 171 6.77 6.29 1.25
C SER A 171 5.61 7.22 1.63
N PRO A 172 4.36 6.79 1.41
CA PRO A 172 3.18 7.58 1.77
C PRO A 172 3.10 7.87 3.27
N GLU A 173 3.43 6.90 4.11
CA GLU A 173 3.34 7.04 5.56
C GLU A 173 4.39 8.00 6.15
N PHE A 174 5.41 8.39 5.39
CA PHE A 174 6.37 9.44 5.78
C PHE A 174 5.89 10.83 5.35
N GLY A 175 4.75 10.94 4.66
CA GLY A 175 4.34 12.18 4.00
C GLY A 175 5.22 12.53 2.81
N GLY A 176 5.79 11.53 2.15
CA GLY A 176 6.75 11.71 1.05
C GLY A 176 6.20 12.58 -0.07
N ALA A 177 7.09 13.31 -0.73
CA ALA A 177 6.80 14.13 -1.90
C ALA A 177 8.07 14.25 -2.75
N PHE A 178 7.94 14.24 -4.07
CA PHE A 178 9.08 14.29 -4.98
C PHE A 178 8.71 14.84 -6.35
N LEU A 179 9.71 15.33 -7.09
CA LEU A 179 9.53 15.72 -8.48
C LEU A 179 9.52 14.49 -9.39
N LEU A 180 8.62 14.48 -10.36
CA LEU A 180 8.52 13.41 -11.35
C LEU A 180 9.74 13.45 -12.29
N ALA A 181 10.40 12.31 -12.48
CA ALA A 181 11.49 12.22 -13.44
C ALA A 181 10.93 12.00 -14.85
N TRP A 182 11.69 12.44 -15.86
CA TRP A 182 11.27 12.31 -17.25
C TRP A 182 12.36 11.70 -18.11
N TYR A 183 11.92 10.90 -19.07
CA TYR A 183 12.68 10.50 -20.24
C TYR A 183 12.13 11.21 -21.47
N LEU A 184 13.00 11.46 -22.44
CA LEU A 184 12.62 11.77 -23.82
C LEU A 184 12.98 10.56 -24.68
N VAL A 185 11.96 10.00 -25.31
CA VAL A 185 12.02 8.70 -26.02
C VAL A 185 11.70 8.92 -27.50
N LYS A 186 12.43 8.25 -28.39
CA LYS A 186 12.05 8.20 -29.81
C LYS A 186 10.87 7.24 -30.02
N PRO A 187 9.97 7.47 -30.99
CA PRO A 187 8.82 6.59 -31.23
C PRO A 187 9.18 5.11 -31.39
N ALA A 188 10.31 4.80 -32.04
CA ALA A 188 10.80 3.43 -32.22
C ALA A 188 11.21 2.70 -30.91
N ALA A 189 11.23 3.42 -29.78
CA ALA A 189 11.61 2.91 -28.46
C ALA A 189 10.49 3.07 -27.41
N LEU A 190 9.27 3.37 -27.85
CA LEU A 190 8.10 3.53 -26.99
C LEU A 190 7.10 2.42 -27.27
N ALA A 191 6.64 1.73 -26.22
CA ALA A 191 5.44 0.91 -26.27
C ALA A 191 4.32 1.68 -25.56
N GLU A 192 3.24 2.00 -26.28
CA GLU A 192 2.11 2.77 -25.76
C GLU A 192 0.81 2.22 -26.33
N GLU A 193 -0.20 2.11 -25.48
CA GLU A 193 -1.59 1.88 -25.90
C GLU A 193 -2.50 2.83 -25.12
N THR A 194 -3.46 3.41 -25.82
CA THR A 194 -4.35 4.45 -25.28
C THR A 194 -5.77 4.21 -25.75
N SER A 195 -6.74 4.57 -24.91
CA SER A 195 -8.10 4.83 -25.35
C SER A 195 -8.15 6.14 -26.17
N PRO A 196 -9.19 6.36 -27.00
CA PRO A 196 -9.35 7.60 -27.74
C PRO A 196 -9.36 8.86 -26.86
N LYS A 197 -9.84 8.76 -25.61
CA LYS A 197 -9.89 9.89 -24.67
C LYS A 197 -8.51 10.28 -24.11
N ALA A 198 -7.55 9.36 -24.19
CA ALA A 198 -6.21 9.53 -23.64
C ALA A 198 -5.12 9.54 -24.71
N SER A 199 -5.45 9.78 -25.98
CA SER A 199 -4.51 9.69 -27.11
C SER A 199 -3.30 10.63 -27.03
N HIS A 200 -3.38 11.70 -26.22
CA HIS A 200 -2.32 12.69 -26.03
C HIS A 200 -1.85 12.82 -24.57
N TRP A 201 -2.16 11.83 -23.73
CA TRP A 201 -1.96 11.95 -22.28
C TRP A 201 -0.52 12.25 -21.87
N LEU A 202 0.49 11.71 -22.58
CA LEU A 202 1.90 11.98 -22.32
C LEU A 202 2.27 13.44 -22.62
N GLN A 203 1.84 13.94 -23.78
CA GLN A 203 2.13 15.30 -24.22
C GLN A 203 1.41 16.32 -23.35
N ASP A 204 0.14 16.07 -23.03
CA ASP A 204 -0.67 16.96 -22.18
C ASP A 204 -0.11 17.02 -20.76
N LEU A 205 0.24 15.86 -20.19
CA LEU A 205 0.87 15.79 -18.87
C LEU A 205 2.20 16.54 -18.85
N PHE A 206 3.04 16.34 -19.87
CA PHE A 206 4.33 17.00 -19.96
C PHE A 206 4.18 18.52 -20.13
N ALA A 207 3.29 18.99 -21.00
CA ALA A 207 3.01 20.42 -21.18
C ALA A 207 2.51 21.08 -19.89
N ALA A 208 1.70 20.38 -19.09
CA ALA A 208 1.24 20.86 -17.78
C ALA A 208 2.37 20.93 -16.72
N GLU A 209 3.47 20.19 -16.93
CA GLU A 209 4.62 20.12 -16.03
C GLU A 209 5.74 21.11 -16.40
N VAL A 210 6.05 21.24 -17.69
CA VAL A 210 7.20 22.05 -18.16
C VAL A 210 6.80 23.30 -18.93
N GLY A 211 5.51 23.48 -19.23
CA GLY A 211 4.98 24.56 -20.05
C GLY A 211 4.88 24.20 -21.54
N ALA A 212 3.95 24.87 -22.23
CA ALA A 212 3.61 24.58 -23.62
C ALA A 212 4.77 24.81 -24.61
N GLU A 213 5.62 25.82 -24.35
CA GLU A 213 6.76 26.13 -25.22
C GLU A 213 7.81 25.01 -25.22
N GLU A 214 8.21 24.53 -24.03
CA GLU A 214 9.15 23.41 -23.92
C GLU A 214 8.57 22.13 -24.50
N ALA A 215 7.30 21.85 -24.21
CA ALA A 215 6.61 20.69 -24.79
C ALA A 215 6.58 20.74 -26.32
N ALA A 216 6.32 21.91 -26.92
CA ALA A 216 6.37 22.09 -28.37
C ALA A 216 7.78 21.88 -28.93
N ARG A 217 8.82 22.40 -28.26
CA ARG A 217 10.23 22.20 -28.65
C ARG A 217 10.60 20.71 -28.67
N VAL A 218 10.22 19.98 -27.63
CA VAL A 218 10.43 18.53 -27.50
C VAL A 218 9.71 17.77 -28.61
N ALA A 219 8.45 18.10 -28.87
CA ALA A 219 7.65 17.48 -29.93
C ALA A 219 8.23 17.75 -31.33
N GLN A 220 8.62 18.99 -31.64
CA GLN A 220 9.23 19.38 -32.93
C GLN A 220 10.56 18.64 -33.17
N ALA A 221 11.32 18.37 -32.12
CA ALA A 221 12.53 17.56 -32.18
C ALA A 221 12.26 16.04 -32.30
N GLY A 222 10.99 15.64 -32.42
CA GLY A 222 10.56 14.25 -32.60
C GLY A 222 10.82 13.39 -31.37
N TRP A 223 10.67 13.95 -30.18
CA TRP A 223 10.78 13.23 -28.91
C TRP A 223 9.40 13.11 -28.25
N ILE A 224 9.13 11.97 -27.63
CA ILE A 224 7.95 11.73 -26.81
C ILE A 224 8.38 11.74 -25.34
N PRO A 225 7.77 12.58 -24.49
CA PRO A 225 8.08 12.59 -23.07
C PRO A 225 7.44 11.38 -22.38
N LEU A 226 8.23 10.64 -21.60
CA LEU A 226 7.75 9.51 -20.79
C LEU A 226 8.04 9.78 -19.31
N PRO A 227 7.02 9.87 -18.44
CA PRO A 227 7.24 10.05 -17.02
C PRO A 227 7.82 8.77 -16.39
N ALA A 228 8.64 8.94 -15.36
CA ALA A 228 9.28 7.86 -14.63
C ALA A 228 9.31 8.16 -13.13
N HIS A 229 9.09 7.13 -12.31
CA HIS A 229 9.34 7.25 -10.89
C HIS A 229 10.85 7.42 -10.64
N PRO A 230 11.32 8.47 -9.91
CA PRO A 230 12.75 8.76 -9.76
C PRO A 230 13.58 7.59 -9.21
N TRP A 231 13.11 6.95 -8.13
CA TRP A 231 13.75 5.76 -7.57
C TRP A 231 13.88 4.61 -8.58
N GLN A 232 12.79 4.32 -9.31
CA GLN A 232 12.79 3.23 -10.28
C GLN A 232 13.76 3.54 -11.43
N LYS A 233 13.72 4.77 -11.96
CA LYS A 233 14.63 5.25 -13.01
C LYS A 233 16.10 5.05 -12.64
N GLU A 234 16.49 5.40 -11.41
CA GLU A 234 17.84 5.17 -10.91
C GLU A 234 18.15 3.67 -10.82
N LYS A 235 17.25 2.90 -10.18
CA LYS A 235 17.38 1.46 -9.98
C LYS A 235 17.59 0.68 -11.27
N VAL A 236 17.00 1.13 -12.38
CA VAL A 236 16.96 0.38 -13.65
C VAL A 236 17.84 0.99 -14.74
N SER A 237 18.50 2.10 -14.45
CA SER A 237 19.40 2.79 -15.39
C SER A 237 20.49 1.88 -15.97
N GLY A 238 20.98 0.93 -15.18
CA GLY A 238 22.00 -0.06 -15.57
C GLY A 238 21.46 -1.30 -16.30
N LEU A 239 20.15 -1.44 -16.49
CA LEU A 239 19.62 -2.57 -17.27
C LEU A 239 20.08 -2.45 -18.73
N GLY A 240 20.65 -3.53 -19.27
CA GLY A 240 21.23 -3.53 -20.62
C GLY A 240 20.25 -3.07 -21.71
N ALA A 241 18.96 -3.38 -21.55
CA ALA A 241 17.91 -2.91 -22.46
C ALA A 241 17.78 -1.37 -22.48
N ILE A 242 17.79 -0.73 -21.31
CA ILE A 242 17.68 0.74 -21.16
C ILE A 242 18.99 1.42 -21.57
N ALA A 243 20.14 0.87 -21.15
CA ALA A 243 21.45 1.36 -21.55
C ALA A 243 21.63 1.31 -23.08
N GLY A 244 21.18 0.23 -23.72
CA GLY A 244 21.20 0.07 -25.18
C GLY A 244 20.33 1.10 -25.91
N LEU A 245 19.20 1.53 -25.34
CA LEU A 245 18.39 2.61 -25.91
C LEU A 245 19.11 3.96 -25.88
N ARG A 246 19.82 4.26 -24.78
CA ARG A 246 20.64 5.47 -24.66
C ARG A 246 21.80 5.46 -25.65
N ALA A 247 22.51 4.34 -25.76
CA ALA A 247 23.64 4.19 -26.68
C ALA A 247 23.24 4.38 -28.14
N ARG A 248 22.02 3.96 -28.52
CA ARG A 248 21.45 4.18 -29.86
C ARG A 248 20.90 5.60 -30.09
N GLY A 249 20.97 6.49 -29.09
CA GLY A 249 20.40 7.84 -29.19
C GLY A 249 18.86 7.86 -29.22
N LEU A 250 18.20 6.80 -28.74
CA LEU A 250 16.73 6.68 -28.71
C LEU A 250 16.12 7.12 -27.38
N LEU A 251 16.97 7.39 -26.37
CA LEU A 251 16.56 7.72 -25.01
C LEU A 251 17.52 8.75 -24.41
N LYS A 252 16.97 9.84 -23.84
CA LYS A 252 17.72 10.78 -23.01
C LYS A 252 16.89 11.24 -21.81
N ASP A 253 17.54 11.86 -20.83
CA ASP A 253 16.86 12.40 -19.66
C ASP A 253 16.35 13.81 -19.89
N HIS A 254 15.29 14.18 -19.17
CA HIS A 254 14.80 15.55 -19.08
C HIS A 254 14.62 15.94 -17.59
N PRO A 255 14.95 17.18 -17.19
CA PRO A 255 14.85 17.62 -15.80
C PRO A 255 13.41 17.58 -15.25
N GLY A 256 12.41 17.75 -16.11
CA GLY A 256 10.98 17.64 -15.74
C GLY A 256 10.40 18.95 -15.25
N GLY A 257 9.23 18.86 -14.60
CA GLY A 257 8.57 19.98 -13.92
C GLY A 257 9.04 20.14 -12.47
N ASP A 258 8.59 21.23 -11.84
CA ASP A 258 8.93 21.62 -10.46
C ASP A 258 7.82 21.32 -9.44
N LYS A 259 6.73 20.68 -9.89
CA LYS A 259 5.57 20.37 -9.04
C LYS A 259 5.75 19.03 -8.33
N PRO A 260 5.50 18.97 -7.01
CA PRO A 260 5.62 17.72 -6.27
C PRO A 260 4.49 16.76 -6.60
N TRP A 261 4.83 15.49 -6.68
CA TRP A 261 3.92 14.35 -6.68
C TRP A 261 4.01 13.61 -5.35
N TYR A 262 2.89 13.04 -4.92
CA TYR A 262 2.74 12.39 -3.64
C TYR A 262 2.45 10.90 -3.82
N PRO A 263 3.22 9.99 -3.21
CA PRO A 263 2.90 8.58 -3.22
C PRO A 263 1.61 8.32 -2.45
N THR A 264 0.75 7.46 -3.01
CA THR A 264 -0.47 6.95 -2.38
C THR A 264 -0.17 5.71 -1.52
N SER A 265 -1.16 5.17 -0.83
CA SER A 265 -1.05 3.97 0.01
C SER A 265 -0.45 2.75 -0.68
N SER A 266 -0.52 2.69 -2.02
CA SER A 266 0.10 1.64 -2.84
C SER A 266 1.60 1.81 -3.09
N LEU A 267 2.18 2.94 -2.66
CA LEU A 267 3.55 3.42 -2.89
C LEU A 267 3.88 3.74 -4.35
N ARG A 268 3.49 2.85 -5.28
CA ARG A 268 3.79 2.96 -6.72
C ARG A 268 2.82 3.80 -7.53
N THR A 269 1.66 4.13 -6.97
CA THR A 269 0.74 5.10 -7.58
C THR A 269 0.98 6.45 -6.94
N ILE A 270 1.21 7.47 -7.75
CA ILE A 270 1.45 8.84 -7.31
C ILE A 270 0.30 9.76 -7.73
N TYR A 271 0.05 10.74 -6.90
CA TYR A 271 -1.03 11.71 -7.00
C TYR A 271 -0.47 13.11 -7.08
N ARG A 272 -1.11 13.95 -7.90
CA ARG A 272 -0.94 15.40 -7.89
C ARG A 272 -2.31 16.02 -8.12
N GLU A 273 -2.69 16.94 -7.25
CA GLU A 273 -3.93 17.71 -7.42
C GLU A 273 -3.91 18.47 -8.76
N GLY A 274 -5.05 18.48 -9.44
CA GLY A 274 -5.19 19.11 -10.76
C GLY A 274 -4.46 18.39 -11.91
N ALA A 275 -3.76 17.28 -11.68
CA ALA A 275 -3.35 16.40 -12.77
C ALA A 275 -4.56 15.56 -13.22
N PRO A 276 -4.80 15.38 -14.54
CA PRO A 276 -5.92 14.57 -15.03
C PRO A 276 -5.79 13.09 -14.66
N TYR A 277 -4.55 12.64 -14.41
CA TYR A 277 -4.23 11.26 -14.08
C TYR A 277 -3.34 11.16 -12.84
N MET A 278 -3.65 10.18 -11.99
CA MET A 278 -2.67 9.55 -11.11
C MET A 278 -1.79 8.63 -11.94
N LEU A 279 -0.52 8.52 -11.58
CA LEU A 279 0.44 7.69 -12.33
C LEU A 279 0.81 6.46 -11.53
N LYS A 280 0.54 5.28 -12.07
CA LYS A 280 0.82 3.98 -11.44
C LYS A 280 2.02 3.35 -12.12
N PHE A 281 3.13 3.26 -11.40
CA PHE A 281 4.39 2.73 -11.91
C PHE A 281 4.56 1.24 -11.62
N SER A 282 5.21 0.56 -12.55
CA SER A 282 5.89 -0.69 -12.26
C SER A 282 7.14 -0.39 -11.45
N MET A 283 7.30 -1.02 -10.28
CA MET A 283 8.42 -0.76 -9.39
C MET A 283 9.08 -2.05 -8.91
N SER A 284 10.41 -2.09 -8.98
CA SER A 284 11.26 -3.21 -8.54
C SER A 284 11.47 -3.22 -7.01
N VAL A 285 10.42 -2.88 -6.26
CA VAL A 285 10.37 -2.90 -4.80
C VAL A 285 9.46 -4.05 -4.35
N ARG A 286 9.92 -4.83 -3.37
CA ARG A 286 9.09 -5.88 -2.76
C ARG A 286 8.23 -5.26 -1.67
N LEU A 287 6.91 -5.29 -1.85
CA LEU A 287 5.95 -4.92 -0.81
C LEU A 287 5.11 -6.14 -0.46
N THR A 288 5.02 -6.46 0.82
CA THR A 288 4.40 -7.69 1.32
C THR A 288 4.96 -8.94 0.63
N ASN A 289 4.20 -9.62 -0.22
CA ASN A 289 4.59 -10.89 -0.83
C ASN A 289 4.99 -10.78 -2.31
N SER A 290 5.05 -9.58 -2.88
CA SER A 290 5.28 -9.41 -4.32
C SER A 290 6.17 -8.23 -4.65
N VAL A 291 7.02 -8.42 -5.66
CA VAL A 291 7.63 -7.30 -6.39
C VAL A 291 6.53 -6.60 -7.18
N ARG A 292 6.51 -5.27 -7.12
CA ARG A 292 5.41 -4.47 -7.65
C ARG A 292 5.56 -4.11 -9.12
N HIS A 293 5.94 -5.11 -9.92
CA HIS A 293 5.88 -5.02 -11.36
C HIS A 293 4.44 -5.02 -11.87
N ILE A 294 4.23 -4.38 -13.01
CA ILE A 294 2.97 -4.45 -13.76
C ILE A 294 3.18 -5.42 -14.92
N THR A 295 2.29 -6.39 -15.07
CA THR A 295 2.41 -7.38 -16.14
C THR A 295 1.71 -6.90 -17.42
N PRO A 296 2.12 -7.37 -18.62
CA PRO A 296 1.42 -7.05 -19.86
C PRO A 296 -0.05 -7.53 -19.90
N ALA A 297 -0.39 -8.55 -19.11
CA ALA A 297 -1.78 -8.99 -18.95
C ALA A 297 -2.60 -7.99 -18.14
N GLU A 298 -2.02 -7.40 -17.09
CA GLU A 298 -2.67 -6.35 -16.29
C GLU A 298 -2.89 -5.07 -17.11
N LEU A 299 -1.94 -4.71 -17.97
CA LEU A 299 -2.07 -3.55 -18.87
C LEU A 299 -3.28 -3.67 -19.78
N ARG A 300 -3.40 -4.81 -20.48
CA ARG A 300 -4.54 -5.10 -21.36
C ARG A 300 -5.87 -5.08 -20.60
N ARG A 301 -5.90 -5.62 -19.37
CA ARG A 301 -7.11 -5.58 -18.53
C ARG A 301 -7.54 -4.16 -18.19
N GLY A 302 -6.60 -3.24 -17.93
CA GLY A 302 -6.93 -1.84 -17.65
C GLY A 302 -7.70 -1.17 -18.80
N LEU A 303 -7.21 -1.34 -20.03
CA LEU A 303 -7.86 -0.83 -21.24
C LEU A 303 -9.20 -1.53 -21.52
N GLN A 304 -9.27 -2.85 -21.34
CA GLN A 304 -10.53 -3.60 -21.50
C GLN A 304 -11.60 -3.13 -20.50
N VAL A 305 -11.24 -2.87 -19.25
CA VAL A 305 -12.17 -2.30 -18.26
C VAL A 305 -12.60 -0.90 -18.71
N HIS A 306 -11.70 -0.05 -19.20
CA HIS A 306 -12.08 1.26 -19.76
C HIS A 306 -13.12 1.14 -20.88
N GLU A 307 -12.92 0.23 -21.82
CA GLU A 307 -13.86 -0.02 -22.92
C GLU A 307 -15.22 -0.52 -22.41
N VAL A 308 -15.22 -1.48 -21.47
CA VAL A 308 -16.45 -2.01 -20.86
C VAL A 308 -17.21 -0.92 -20.12
N LEU A 309 -16.53 -0.01 -19.42
CA LEU A 309 -17.18 1.12 -18.74
C LEU A 309 -17.87 2.10 -19.70
N GLY A 310 -17.52 2.08 -20.99
CA GLY A 310 -18.21 2.82 -22.05
C GLY A 310 -19.45 2.13 -22.62
N SER A 311 -19.73 0.88 -22.25
CA SER A 311 -20.83 0.07 -22.79
C SER A 311 -22.19 0.41 -22.16
N ALA A 312 -23.29 0.06 -22.85
CA ALA A 312 -24.65 0.26 -22.34
C ALA A 312 -24.91 -0.42 -20.97
N PRO A 313 -24.47 -1.68 -20.72
CA PRO A 313 -24.60 -2.29 -19.39
C PRO A 313 -23.91 -1.50 -18.28
N ALA A 314 -22.73 -0.94 -18.54
CA ALA A 314 -22.03 -0.13 -17.55
C ALA A 314 -22.75 1.21 -17.27
N GLN A 315 -23.40 1.80 -18.29
CA GLN A 315 -24.26 2.97 -18.06
C GLN A 315 -25.48 2.63 -17.22
N SER A 316 -26.14 1.49 -17.48
CA SER A 316 -27.25 1.02 -16.63
C SER A 316 -26.82 0.77 -15.19
N LEU A 317 -25.65 0.17 -14.97
CA LEU A 317 -25.09 -0.01 -13.62
C LEU A 317 -24.85 1.34 -12.92
N LYS A 318 -24.38 2.36 -13.64
CA LYS A 318 -24.17 3.71 -13.11
C LYS A 318 -25.49 4.41 -12.78
N GLU A 319 -26.55 4.18 -13.57
CA GLU A 319 -27.90 4.70 -13.28
C GLU A 319 -28.50 4.02 -12.04
N GLU A 320 -28.29 2.72 -11.88
CA GLU A 320 -28.73 1.95 -10.71
C GLU A 320 -27.95 2.30 -9.44
N PHE A 321 -26.63 2.50 -9.55
CA PHE A 321 -25.73 2.83 -8.45
C PHE A 321 -24.99 4.16 -8.68
N PRO A 322 -25.66 5.32 -8.55
CA PRO A 322 -25.07 6.63 -8.86
C PRO A 322 -23.93 7.04 -7.92
N ASP A 323 -23.88 6.47 -6.71
CA ASP A 323 -22.83 6.72 -5.71
C ASP A 323 -21.60 5.81 -5.90
N PHE A 324 -21.63 4.90 -6.88
CA PHE A 324 -20.56 3.96 -7.20
C PHE A 324 -19.80 4.38 -8.45
N ALA A 325 -18.47 4.37 -8.38
CA ALA A 325 -17.62 4.69 -9.51
C ALA A 325 -16.36 3.82 -9.53
N ILE A 326 -15.93 3.46 -10.73
CA ILE A 326 -14.66 2.77 -11.00
C ILE A 326 -13.71 3.75 -11.68
N LEU A 327 -12.53 3.97 -11.09
CA LEU A 327 -11.50 4.80 -11.70
C LEU A 327 -10.88 4.05 -12.88
N SER A 328 -10.96 4.62 -14.07
CA SER A 328 -10.47 3.98 -15.28
C SER A 328 -8.94 4.08 -15.41
N GLU A 329 -8.34 3.12 -16.12
CA GLU A 329 -6.92 3.13 -16.53
C GLU A 329 -6.84 3.24 -18.06
N PRO A 330 -7.11 4.44 -18.65
CA PRO A 330 -7.33 4.60 -20.09
C PRO A 330 -6.07 4.55 -20.97
N ALA A 331 -4.88 4.48 -20.38
CA ALA A 331 -3.62 4.49 -21.12
C ALA A 331 -2.46 3.90 -20.31
N PHE A 332 -1.46 3.38 -21.03
CA PHE A 332 -0.15 3.08 -20.46
C PHE A 332 0.96 3.40 -21.47
N ALA A 333 2.17 3.60 -20.95
CA ALA A 333 3.37 3.68 -21.77
C ALA A 333 4.57 3.03 -21.07
N ALA A 334 5.56 2.62 -21.86
CA ALA A 334 6.81 2.03 -21.39
C ALA A 334 7.92 2.25 -22.41
N LEU A 335 9.17 2.14 -21.96
CA LEU A 335 10.30 1.96 -22.86
C LEU A 335 10.20 0.59 -23.56
N SER A 336 10.71 0.52 -24.78
CA SER A 336 10.71 -0.70 -25.59
C SER A 336 11.97 -0.77 -26.45
N GLN A 337 12.47 -1.98 -26.70
CA GLN A 337 13.62 -2.16 -27.60
C GLN A 337 13.23 -2.21 -29.08
N ASP A 338 11.97 -2.57 -29.36
CA ASP A 338 11.39 -2.82 -30.68
C ASP A 338 10.15 -1.94 -30.98
N GLY A 339 9.75 -1.07 -30.05
CA GLY A 339 8.58 -0.21 -30.14
C GLY A 339 7.26 -0.95 -29.89
N LYS A 340 7.29 -2.18 -29.38
CA LYS A 340 6.10 -3.02 -29.15
C LYS A 340 6.09 -3.64 -27.78
N ALA A 341 7.13 -4.41 -27.44
CA ALA A 341 7.19 -5.11 -26.16
C ALA A 341 7.63 -4.15 -25.05
N PRO A 342 6.85 -3.97 -23.97
CA PRO A 342 7.24 -3.08 -22.89
C PRO A 342 8.37 -3.68 -22.06
N ILE A 343 9.38 -2.86 -21.74
CA ILE A 343 10.34 -3.14 -20.67
C ILE A 343 9.59 -2.97 -19.34
N ILE A 344 9.35 -4.08 -18.65
CA ILE A 344 8.45 -4.17 -17.49
C ILE A 344 8.76 -3.12 -16.42
N GLU A 345 10.04 -2.87 -16.17
CA GLU A 345 10.51 -1.96 -15.15
C GLU A 345 10.27 -0.47 -15.45
N SER A 346 9.87 -0.14 -16.68
CA SER A 346 9.64 1.23 -17.15
C SER A 346 8.16 1.56 -17.36
N ILE A 347 7.26 0.60 -17.11
CA ILE A 347 5.83 0.77 -17.31
C ILE A 347 5.27 1.84 -16.37
N VAL A 348 4.47 2.74 -16.95
CA VAL A 348 3.60 3.69 -16.27
C VAL A 348 2.18 3.58 -16.84
N VAL A 349 1.20 3.58 -15.95
CA VAL A 349 -0.23 3.55 -16.27
C VAL A 349 -0.86 4.87 -15.84
N ALA A 350 -1.67 5.46 -16.72
CA ALA A 350 -2.52 6.60 -16.40
C ALA A 350 -3.81 6.08 -15.76
N ARG A 351 -4.13 6.54 -14.55
CA ARG A 351 -5.41 6.30 -13.88
C ARG A 351 -6.12 7.62 -13.69
N GLU A 352 -7.41 7.69 -14.03
CA GLU A 352 -8.20 8.91 -13.85
C GLU A 352 -8.11 9.45 -12.42
N ASN A 353 -7.97 10.78 -12.31
CA ASN A 353 -7.83 11.47 -11.05
C ASN A 353 -8.97 12.48 -10.82
N PRO A 354 -10.05 12.07 -10.11
CA PRO A 354 -11.15 12.97 -9.80
C PRO A 354 -10.94 13.77 -8.50
N PHE A 355 -9.84 13.53 -7.76
CA PHE A 355 -9.73 13.98 -6.37
C PHE A 355 -8.99 15.31 -6.22
N ALA A 356 -9.62 16.25 -5.51
CA ALA A 356 -8.93 17.32 -4.81
C ALA A 356 -8.30 16.79 -3.52
N ALA A 357 -7.24 17.45 -3.04
CA ALA A 357 -6.46 16.94 -1.90
C ALA A 357 -7.29 16.88 -0.60
N LYS A 358 -8.29 17.75 -0.49
CA LYS A 358 -9.20 17.90 0.65
C LYS A 358 -10.54 17.19 0.47
N ASP A 359 -10.75 16.48 -0.65
CA ASP A 359 -11.99 15.72 -0.82
C ASP A 359 -12.14 14.70 0.31
N PRO A 360 -13.36 14.48 0.84
CA PRO A 360 -13.61 13.56 1.94
C PRO A 360 -13.57 12.08 1.51
N ALA A 361 -12.57 11.70 0.68
CA ALA A 361 -12.37 10.36 0.15
C ALA A 361 -11.30 9.63 0.96
N ILE A 362 -11.70 8.71 1.83
CA ILE A 362 -10.78 7.97 2.69
C ILE A 362 -10.60 6.55 2.15
N VAL A 363 -9.35 6.17 1.83
CA VAL A 363 -9.04 4.78 1.48
C VAL A 363 -9.41 3.85 2.65
N VAL A 364 -10.20 2.80 2.37
CA VAL A 364 -10.78 1.91 3.39
C VAL A 364 -9.72 1.30 4.31
N ALA A 365 -8.51 1.03 3.80
CA ALA A 365 -7.41 0.53 4.61
C ALA A 365 -7.00 1.51 5.73
N THR A 366 -6.95 2.81 5.45
CA THR A 366 -6.67 3.86 6.44
C THR A 366 -7.84 4.02 7.41
N LEU A 367 -9.07 3.95 6.92
CA LEU A 367 -10.28 4.01 7.74
C LEU A 367 -10.36 2.85 8.75
N ALA A 368 -10.02 1.65 8.28
CA ALA A 368 -10.17 0.40 9.01
C ALA A 368 -8.94 0.00 9.83
N GLN A 369 -7.82 0.72 9.80
CA GLN A 369 -6.66 0.38 10.66
C GLN A 369 -6.98 0.59 12.15
N GLU A 370 -6.27 -0.10 13.04
CA GLU A 370 -6.33 0.21 14.47
C GLU A 370 -5.72 1.59 14.74
N ALA A 371 -6.18 2.28 15.79
CA ALA A 371 -5.67 3.59 16.16
C ALA A 371 -4.14 3.53 16.41
N PRO A 372 -3.29 4.14 15.56
CA PRO A 372 -1.84 3.95 15.64
C PRO A 372 -1.26 4.47 16.96
N LEU A 373 -1.89 5.52 17.50
CA LEU A 373 -1.53 6.17 18.76
C LEU A 373 -2.37 5.68 19.96
N GLY A 374 -3.19 4.66 19.78
CA GLY A 374 -4.18 4.20 20.75
C GLY A 374 -5.44 5.08 20.78
N GLY A 375 -6.44 4.64 21.52
CA GLY A 375 -7.75 5.29 21.56
C GLY A 375 -8.71 4.74 20.52
N GLU A 376 -9.61 5.60 20.05
CA GLU A 376 -10.66 5.23 19.10
C GLU A 376 -10.14 5.10 17.66
N SER A 377 -10.65 4.13 16.90
CA SER A 377 -10.32 3.97 15.48
C SER A 377 -10.99 5.04 14.63
N LEU A 378 -10.38 5.36 13.48
CA LEU A 378 -10.93 6.34 12.54
C LEU A 378 -12.34 5.95 12.08
N LEU A 379 -12.58 4.66 11.80
CA LEU A 379 -13.91 4.16 11.47
C LEU A 379 -14.95 4.44 12.57
N SER A 380 -14.61 4.23 13.85
CA SER A 380 -15.55 4.49 14.94
C SER A 380 -15.86 5.98 15.07
N ALA A 381 -14.84 6.84 14.92
CA ALA A 381 -15.02 8.29 14.91
C ALA A 381 -15.99 8.72 13.79
N ARG A 382 -15.78 8.25 12.55
CA ARG A 382 -16.67 8.55 11.41
C ARG A 382 -18.06 7.93 11.53
N ALA A 383 -18.18 6.73 12.08
CA ALA A 383 -19.46 6.08 12.30
C ALA A 383 -20.36 6.86 13.28
N ARG A 384 -19.78 7.59 14.24
CA ARG A 384 -20.56 8.47 15.13
C ARG A 384 -21.08 9.71 14.42
N GLU A 385 -20.33 10.28 13.48
CA GLU A 385 -20.77 11.45 12.70
C GLU A 385 -22.05 11.16 11.90
N VAL A 386 -22.23 9.92 11.43
CA VAL A 386 -23.46 9.48 10.73
C VAL A 386 -24.55 8.93 11.66
N GLY A 387 -24.32 8.95 12.98
CA GLY A 387 -25.30 8.64 14.02
C GLY A 387 -25.22 7.23 14.61
N SER A 388 -24.84 6.20 13.85
CA SER A 388 -24.59 4.86 14.40
C SER A 388 -23.70 3.98 13.52
N ALA A 389 -23.03 3.01 14.14
CA ALA A 389 -22.23 2.01 13.43
C ALA A 389 -23.07 1.15 12.47
N SER A 390 -24.30 0.80 12.86
CA SER A 390 -25.21 0.04 11.99
C SER A 390 -25.60 0.82 10.74
N ARG A 391 -25.91 2.12 10.89
CA ARG A 391 -26.23 2.98 9.74
C ARG A 391 -25.04 3.15 8.81
N TRP A 392 -23.85 3.40 9.37
CA TRP A 392 -22.62 3.47 8.58
C TRP A 392 -22.40 2.18 7.78
N LEU A 393 -22.53 1.02 8.43
CA LEU A 393 -22.33 -0.28 7.78
C LEU A 393 -23.37 -0.54 6.69
N SER A 394 -24.64 -0.22 6.94
CA SER A 394 -25.70 -0.36 5.93
C SER A 394 -25.41 0.46 4.67
N GLU A 395 -25.01 1.73 4.82
CA GLU A 395 -24.64 2.57 3.67
C GLU A 395 -23.37 2.06 2.97
N PHE A 396 -22.36 1.62 3.73
CA PHE A 396 -21.16 1.03 3.15
C PHE A 396 -21.48 -0.21 2.31
N LEU A 397 -22.33 -1.10 2.81
CA LEU A 397 -22.74 -2.31 2.08
C LEU A 397 -23.50 -1.94 0.79
N ARG A 398 -24.46 -1.01 0.88
CA ARG A 398 -25.25 -0.53 -0.27
C ARG A 398 -24.40 0.13 -1.35
N ILE A 399 -23.44 0.98 -0.97
CA ILE A 399 -22.65 1.76 -1.92
C ILE A 399 -21.43 1.00 -2.44
N ALA A 400 -20.73 0.26 -1.58
CA ALA A 400 -19.42 -0.30 -1.88
C ALA A 400 -19.41 -1.81 -2.13
N ILE A 401 -20.48 -2.54 -1.76
CA ILE A 401 -20.54 -4.01 -1.89
C ILE A 401 -21.63 -4.43 -2.88
N GLU A 402 -22.84 -3.90 -2.75
CA GLU A 402 -23.99 -4.24 -3.60
C GLU A 402 -23.70 -4.11 -5.11
N PRO A 403 -22.95 -3.10 -5.62
CA PRO A 403 -22.64 -3.02 -7.05
C PRO A 403 -21.75 -4.16 -7.58
N PHE A 404 -21.18 -5.00 -6.70
CA PHE A 404 -20.34 -6.14 -7.07
C PHE A 404 -21.06 -7.50 -6.96
N LEU A 405 -22.29 -7.52 -6.42
CA LEU A 405 -23.12 -8.72 -6.28
C LEU A 405 -24.05 -8.85 -7.48
#